data_AF-A0A8T5ZLQ3-F1
#
_entry.id   AF-A0A8T5ZLQ3-F1
#
_cell.length_a   1.000
_cell.length_b   1.000
_cell.length_c   1.000
_cell.angle_alpha   90.00
_cell.angle_beta   90.00
_cell.angle_gamma   90.00
#
_symmetry.space_group_name_H-M   'P 1'
#
loop_
_entity.id
_entity.type
_entity.pdbx_description
1 polymer ?
#
loop_
_entity_poly.entity_id
_entity_poly.type
_entity_poly.pdbx_seq_one_letter_code
_entity_poly.pdbx_strand_id
1 'polypeptide(L)'
;MTGQSSSQAATPIQWWKPALFFLVVIAGLWYVKWEPYYGKAFTAAETHSIGKSILAQADANPWQAALDYAMIYFLAVWKAAVLGVILGSLIQVLIPRDWLLRTLGQSRFRGTLLGTLFS
;
A
#
# COMPACT_ATOMS: atom_id res chain seq x y z
N MET A 1 -29.27 -26.52 -40.76
CA MET A 1 -29.15 -26.77 -39.31
C MET A 1 -27.68 -26.90 -38.96
N THR A 2 -27.20 -26.13 -37.98
CA THR A 2 -26.07 -26.34 -37.05
C THR A 2 -25.37 -24.99 -36.79
N GLY A 3 -25.91 -24.25 -35.81
CA GLY A 3 -25.21 -23.11 -35.22
C GLY A 3 -24.01 -23.63 -34.44
N GLN A 4 -22.82 -23.16 -34.80
CA GLN A 4 -21.62 -23.38 -34.01
C GLN A 4 -21.75 -22.52 -32.74
N SER A 5 -22.11 -23.18 -31.64
CA SER A 5 -22.01 -22.63 -30.30
C SER A 5 -20.53 -22.48 -29.95
N SER A 6 -19.98 -21.29 -30.24
CA SER A 6 -18.67 -20.86 -29.78
C SER A 6 -18.62 -20.95 -28.26
N SER A 7 -18.04 -22.05 -27.76
CA SER A 7 -17.83 -22.26 -26.34
C SER A 7 -16.84 -21.19 -25.87
N GLN A 8 -17.33 -20.15 -25.20
CA GLN A 8 -16.46 -19.17 -24.54
C GLN A 8 -15.62 -19.93 -23.51
N ALA A 9 -14.36 -20.21 -23.86
CA ALA A 9 -13.40 -20.79 -22.95
C ALA A 9 -13.24 -19.83 -21.76
N ALA A 10 -13.57 -20.29 -20.55
CA ALA A 10 -13.32 -19.56 -19.33
C ALA A 10 -11.82 -19.28 -19.22
N THR A 11 -11.42 -18.01 -19.26
CA THR A 11 -10.04 -17.61 -19.07
C THR A 11 -9.56 -18.05 -17.68
N PRO A 12 -8.41 -18.76 -17.58
CA PRO A 12 -7.88 -19.20 -16.30
C PRO A 12 -7.55 -17.97 -15.43
N ILE A 13 -7.86 -18.07 -14.14
CA ILE A 13 -7.66 -16.97 -13.19
C ILE A 13 -6.16 -16.70 -13.04
N GLN A 14 -5.73 -15.50 -13.43
CA GLN A 14 -4.33 -15.07 -13.37
C GLN A 14 -3.95 -14.56 -11.97
N TRP A 15 -3.89 -15.46 -10.98
CA TRP A 15 -3.57 -15.12 -9.57
C TRP A 15 -2.20 -14.48 -9.37
N TRP A 16 -1.26 -14.68 -10.30
CA TRP A 16 0.07 -14.09 -10.23
C TRP A 16 0.06 -12.55 -10.30
N LYS A 17 -0.91 -11.95 -11.00
CA LYS A 17 -1.02 -10.49 -11.14
C LYS A 17 -1.36 -9.80 -9.80
N PRO A 18 -2.45 -10.17 -9.09
CA PRO A 18 -2.73 -9.62 -7.76
C PRO A 18 -1.66 -10.03 -6.74
N ALA A 19 -1.07 -11.23 -6.84
CA ALA A 19 0.05 -11.62 -5.97
C ALA A 19 1.26 -10.69 -6.14
N LEU A 20 1.63 -10.37 -7.38
CA LEU A 20 2.70 -9.41 -7.67
C LEU A 20 2.36 -8.02 -7.13
N PHE A 21 1.10 -7.57 -7.29
CA PHE A 21 0.66 -6.30 -6.72
C PHE A 21 0.86 -6.26 -5.20
N PHE A 22 0.39 -7.28 -4.47
CA PHE A 22 0.56 -7.33 -3.02
C PHE A 22 2.02 -7.45 -2.59
N LEU A 23 2.86 -8.15 -3.34
CA LEU A 23 4.30 -8.20 -3.10
C LEU A 23 4.89 -6.79 -3.16
N VAL A 24 4.57 -6.02 -4.21
CA VAL A 24 5.04 -4.63 -4.35
C VAL A 24 4.51 -3.74 -3.22
N VAL A 25 3.23 -3.90 -2.84
CA VAL A 25 2.64 -3.18 -1.70
C VAL A 25 3.40 -3.48 -0.42
N ILE A 26 3.60 -4.76 -0.07
CA ILE A 26 4.23 -5.18 1.18
C ILE A 26 5.69 -4.71 1.22
N ALA A 27 6.46 -4.99 0.17
CA ALA A 27 7.87 -4.61 0.11
C ALA A 27 8.06 -3.10 0.07
N GLY A 28 7.24 -2.39 -0.72
CA GLY A 28 7.29 -0.94 -0.81
C GLY A 28 6.91 -0.27 0.50
N LEU A 29 5.84 -0.72 1.14
CA LEU A 29 5.43 -0.22 2.45
C LEU A 29 6.49 -0.52 3.51
N TRP A 30 7.04 -1.73 3.55
CA TRP A 30 8.14 -2.07 4.45
C TRP A 30 9.32 -1.09 4.29
N TYR A 31 9.77 -0.86 3.06
CA TYR A 31 10.90 0.01 2.76
C TYR A 31 10.63 1.48 3.13
N VAL A 32 9.46 2.01 2.78
CA VAL A 32 9.16 3.44 3.00
C VAL A 32 8.76 3.72 4.45
N LYS A 33 8.04 2.79 5.08
CA LYS A 33 7.46 3.00 6.40
C LYS A 33 8.27 2.32 7.49
N TRP A 34 8.57 1.03 7.41
CA TRP A 34 9.16 0.29 8.54
C TRP A 34 10.68 0.47 8.65
N GLU A 35 11.41 0.40 7.55
CA GLU A 35 12.88 0.52 7.54
C GLU A 35 13.40 1.80 8.24
N PRO A 36 12.84 3.01 8.00
CA PRO A 36 13.30 4.22 8.66
C PRO A 36 13.06 4.25 10.16
N TYR A 37 12.04 3.54 10.66
CA TYR A 37 11.75 3.48 12.09
C TYR A 37 12.62 2.46 12.83
N TYR A 38 13.01 1.37 12.18
CA TYR A 38 13.93 0.40 12.79
C TYR A 38 15.24 1.09 13.18
N GLY A 39 15.87 1.82 12.25
CA GLY A 39 17.10 2.55 12.54
C GLY A 39 16.92 3.55 13.69
N LYS A 40 15.84 4.33 13.67
CA LYS A 40 15.53 5.29 14.75
C LYS A 40 15.32 4.62 16.11
N ALA A 41 14.66 3.47 16.14
CA ALA A 41 14.41 2.76 17.39
C ALA A 41 15.71 2.26 18.02
N PHE A 42 16.63 1.69 17.23
CA PHE A 42 17.93 1.23 17.73
C PHE A 42 18.82 2.40 18.16
N THR A 43 18.94 3.46 17.35
CA THR A 43 19.70 4.65 17.74
C THR A 43 19.14 5.30 19.00
N ALA A 44 17.82 5.38 19.16
CA ALA A 44 17.22 5.91 20.37
C ALA A 44 17.46 5.01 21.59
N ALA A 45 17.48 3.69 21.41
CA ALA A 45 17.81 2.74 22.46
C ALA A 45 19.28 2.86 22.92
N GLU A 46 20.22 3.07 22.00
CA GLU A 46 21.65 3.23 22.31
C GLU A 46 21.98 4.61 22.90
N THR A 47 21.38 5.67 22.36
CA THR A 47 21.70 7.06 22.75
C THR A 47 20.82 7.60 23.87
N HIS A 48 19.78 6.85 24.27
CA HIS A 48 18.73 7.29 25.19
C HIS A 48 18.11 8.65 24.79
N SER A 49 18.07 8.95 23.49
CA SER A 49 17.58 10.20 22.93
C SER A 49 16.65 9.96 21.75
N ILE A 50 15.54 10.71 21.69
CA ILE A 50 14.57 10.65 20.58
C ILE A 50 14.99 11.58 19.41
N GLY A 51 16.13 12.27 19.55
CA GLY A 51 16.64 13.23 18.57
C GLY A 51 16.29 14.68 18.87
N LYS A 52 16.76 15.60 18.02
CA LYS A 52 16.51 17.04 18.17
C LYS A 52 15.08 17.40 17.80
N SER A 53 14.49 18.34 18.54
CA SER A 53 13.20 18.92 18.18
C SER A 53 13.35 19.81 16.95
N ILE A 54 12.58 19.49 15.91
CA ILE A 54 12.45 20.28 14.68
C ILE A 54 11.79 21.66 14.89
N LEU A 55 11.21 21.91 16.07
CA LEU A 55 10.60 23.19 16.44
C LEU A 55 11.47 24.00 17.42
N ALA A 56 12.54 23.42 17.97
CA ALA A 56 13.36 24.10 18.97
C ALA A 56 14.34 25.12 18.36
N GLN A 57 14.49 25.14 17.04
CA GLN A 57 15.26 26.15 16.33
C GLN A 57 14.37 27.37 16.07
N ALA A 58 14.44 28.33 16.98
CA ALA A 58 14.01 29.69 16.70
C ALA A 58 15.06 30.35 15.81
N ASP A 59 14.99 30.11 14.50
CA ASP A 59 15.79 30.89 13.55
C ASP A 59 15.41 32.36 13.65
N ALA A 60 16.40 33.24 13.54
CA ALA A 60 16.19 34.69 13.59
C ALA A 60 15.28 35.20 12.46
N ASN A 61 15.12 34.41 11.37
CA ASN A 61 14.24 34.71 10.24
C ASN A 61 13.11 33.68 10.13
N PRO A 62 11.84 34.07 10.37
CA PRO A 62 10.68 33.17 10.30
C PRO A 62 10.46 32.48 8.94
N TRP A 63 10.84 33.13 7.84
CA TRP A 63 10.69 32.55 6.50
C TRP A 63 11.66 31.40 6.26
N GLN A 64 12.88 31.53 6.78
CA GLN A 64 13.89 30.48 6.68
C GLN A 64 13.44 29.24 7.48
N ALA A 65 12.97 29.44 8.72
CA ALA A 65 12.41 28.36 9.54
C ALA A 65 11.26 27.61 8.83
N ALA A 66 10.37 28.34 8.15
CA ALA A 66 9.26 27.74 7.42
C ALA A 66 9.73 26.88 6.25
N LEU A 67 10.72 27.33 5.48
CA LEU A 67 11.30 26.59 4.37
C LEU A 67 12.07 25.35 4.85
N ASP A 68 12.84 25.47 5.93
CA ASP A 68 13.58 24.35 6.51
C ASP A 68 12.62 23.29 7.06
N TYR A 69 11.57 23.71 7.75
CA TYR A 69 10.50 22.82 8.20
C TYR A 69 9.84 22.09 7.02
N ALA A 70 9.48 22.83 5.96
CA ALA A 70 8.86 22.26 4.77
C ALA A 70 9.78 21.24 4.09
N MET A 71 11.08 21.53 3.98
CA MET A 71 12.07 20.63 3.41
C MET A 71 12.23 19.35 4.23
N ILE A 72 12.33 19.45 5.56
CA ILE A 72 12.43 18.30 6.46
C ILE A 72 11.20 17.38 6.31
N TYR A 73 10.00 17.97 6.30
CA TYR A 73 8.76 17.21 6.12
C TYR A 73 8.65 16.58 4.73
N PHE A 74 9.03 17.31 3.68
CA PHE A 74 9.03 16.78 2.32
C PHE A 74 9.97 15.58 2.19
N LEU A 75 11.21 15.71 2.67
CA LEU A 75 12.22 14.63 2.66
C LEU A 75 11.78 13.41 3.47
N ALA A 76 10.96 13.60 4.51
CA ALA A 76 10.41 12.51 5.29
C ALA A 76 9.33 11.69 4.55
N VAL A 77 8.65 12.27 3.55
CA VAL A 77 7.44 11.67 2.95
C VAL A 77 7.55 11.38 1.45
N TRP A 78 8.45 12.02 0.70
CA TRP A 78 8.48 11.92 -0.77
C TRP A 78 8.55 10.48 -1.31
N LYS A 79 9.28 9.57 -0.65
CA LYS A 79 9.35 8.15 -1.04
C LYS A 79 7.97 7.48 -0.99
N ALA A 80 7.13 7.85 -0.02
CA ALA A 80 5.76 7.36 0.08
C ALA A 80 4.87 7.89 -1.03
N ALA A 81 5.04 9.15 -1.42
CA ALA A 81 4.33 9.72 -2.56
C ALA A 81 4.68 8.97 -3.85
N VAL A 82 5.97 8.71 -4.09
CA VAL A 82 6.44 7.91 -5.25
C VAL A 82 5.86 6.50 -5.22
N LEU A 83 5.90 5.82 -4.08
CA LEU A 83 5.28 4.49 -3.93
C LEU A 83 3.77 4.55 -4.24
N GLY A 84 3.07 5.57 -3.76
CA GLY A 84 1.65 5.77 -4.03
C GLY A 84 1.34 5.93 -5.53
N VAL A 85 2.16 6.68 -6.26
CA VAL A 85 2.03 6.82 -7.73
C VAL A 85 2.26 5.49 -8.43
N ILE A 86 3.29 4.73 -8.02
CA ILE A 86 3.57 3.39 -8.57
C ILE A 86 2.41 2.43 -8.30
N LEU A 87 1.90 2.38 -7.06
CA LEU A 87 0.77 1.53 -6.72
C LEU A 87 -0.49 1.94 -7.48
N GLY A 88 -0.75 3.24 -7.60
CA GLY A 88 -1.88 3.78 -8.38
C GLY A 88 -1.84 3.36 -9.84
N SER A 89 -0.67 3.38 -10.48
CA SER A 89 -0.52 2.90 -11.86
C SER A 89 -0.62 1.38 -11.97
N LEU A 90 -0.04 0.65 -11.01
CA LEU A 90 -0.08 -0.82 -10.99
C LEU A 90 -1.47 -1.39 -10.74
N ILE A 91 -2.36 -0.69 -10.01
CA ILE A 91 -3.75 -1.15 -9.81
C ILE A 91 -4.44 -1.43 -11.14
N GLN A 92 -4.30 -0.53 -12.12
CA GLN A 92 -4.96 -0.66 -13.42
C GLN A 92 -4.42 -1.83 -14.25
N VAL A 93 -3.15 -2.21 -14.01
CA VAL A 93 -2.44 -3.25 -14.78
C VAL A 93 -2.57 -4.63 -14.13
N LEU A 94 -2.45 -4.68 -12.79
CA LEU A 94 -2.30 -5.92 -12.03
C LEU A 94 -3.57 -6.40 -11.33
N ILE A 95 -4.61 -5.58 -11.21
CA ILE A 95 -5.88 -5.98 -10.58
C ILE A 95 -6.99 -6.11 -11.64
N PRO A 96 -7.33 -7.34 -12.08
CA PRO A 96 -8.43 -7.56 -13.01
C PRO A 96 -9.79 -7.31 -12.35
N ARG A 97 -10.70 -6.59 -13.04
CA ARG A 97 -12.06 -6.32 -12.55
C ARG A 97 -12.84 -7.62 -12.27
N ASP A 98 -12.74 -8.62 -13.15
CA ASP A 98 -13.45 -9.90 -12.98
C ASP A 98 -12.94 -10.70 -11.79
N TRP A 99 -11.64 -10.61 -11.51
CA TRP A 99 -11.06 -11.21 -10.31
C TRP A 99 -11.60 -10.51 -9.04
N LEU A 100 -11.70 -9.19 -9.06
CA LEU A 100 -12.25 -8.40 -7.95
C LEU A 100 -13.73 -8.75 -7.70
N LEU A 101 -14.55 -8.79 -8.75
CA LEU A 101 -15.97 -9.14 -8.66
C LEU A 101 -16.18 -10.58 -8.16
N ARG A 102 -15.32 -11.52 -8.55
CA ARG A 102 -15.39 -12.90 -8.09
C ARG A 102 -14.85 -13.13 -6.68
N THR A 103 -13.91 -12.32 -6.20
CA THR A 103 -13.32 -12.50 -4.85
C THR A 103 -14.05 -11.67 -3.80
N LEU A 104 -14.40 -10.41 -4.10
CA LEU A 104 -15.07 -9.50 -3.18
C LEU A 104 -16.59 -9.43 -3.39
N GLY A 105 -17.10 -9.76 -4.60
CA GLY A 105 -18.53 -9.76 -4.90
C GLY A 105 -19.29 -11.04 -4.51
N GLN A 106 -18.61 -12.09 -4.04
CA GLN A 106 -19.23 -13.35 -3.60
C GLN A 106 -19.81 -13.30 -2.17
N SER A 107 -20.37 -12.14 -1.79
CA SER A 107 -20.76 -11.84 -0.40
C SER A 107 -21.86 -12.71 0.21
N ARG A 108 -22.47 -13.66 -0.50
CA ARG A 108 -23.70 -14.33 -0.02
C ARG A 108 -23.66 -15.86 0.12
N PHE A 109 -22.72 -16.57 -0.51
CA PHE A 109 -22.76 -18.04 -0.44
C PHE A 109 -22.09 -18.62 0.82
N ARG A 110 -21.02 -17.97 1.31
CA ARG A 110 -20.33 -18.40 2.54
C ARG A 110 -21.07 -18.01 3.83
N GLY A 111 -21.78 -16.88 3.83
CA GLY A 111 -22.60 -16.45 4.96
C GLY A 111 -23.85 -17.32 5.18
N THR A 112 -24.43 -17.84 4.09
CA THR A 112 -25.64 -18.70 4.18
C THR A 112 -25.30 -20.08 4.75
N LEU A 113 -24.20 -20.70 4.34
CA LEU A 113 -23.77 -22.00 4.87
C LEU A 113 -23.35 -21.95 6.35
N LEU A 114 -22.66 -20.89 6.77
CA LEU A 114 -22.30 -20.70 8.18
C LEU A 114 -23.54 -20.32 9.01
N GLY A 115 -24.46 -19.51 8.48
CA GLY A 115 -25.72 -19.18 9.14
C GLY A 115 -26.63 -20.40 9.37
N THR A 116 -26.63 -21.39 8.46
CA THR A 116 -27.37 -22.65 8.64
C THR A 116 -26.68 -23.67 9.54
N LEU A 117 -25.36 -23.57 9.73
CA LEU A 117 -24.60 -24.46 10.63
C LEU A 117 -24.58 -23.95 12.07
N PHE A 118 -24.91 -22.67 12.29
CA PHE A 118 -24.95 -22.02 13.60
C PHE A 118 -26.36 -21.52 14.00
N SER A 119 -27.42 -21.98 13.32
CA SER A 119 -28.83 -21.77 13.68
C SER A 119 -29.54 -23.10 13.85
#